data_AF-A0A659UJH1-F1
#
_entry.id   AF-A0A659UJH1-F1
#
_cell.length_a   1.000
_cell.length_b   1.000
_cell.length_c   1.000
_cell.angle_alpha   90.00
_cell.angle_beta   90.00
_cell.angle_gamma   90.00
#
_symmetry.space_group_name_H-M   'P 1'
#
loop_
_entity.id
_entity.type
_entity.pdbx_description
1 polymer ?
#
loop_
_entity_poly.entity_id
_entity_poly.type
_entity_poly.pdbx_seq_one_letter_code
_entity_poly.pdbx_strand_id
1 'polypeptide(L)'
;PDQARSEALFARLKAGFLCATLSRTVIDFRRAGIFLRREMRGLPAAAATVDATIWDGRRQITLPDASGALLIAPFGALAAKRLAVGRGETPPSLMRAALAAEPGLLQAVEKAGSAPDWPTSQGFAASPFVAPFARFLPSFDLAPARAVAGLIGAAPFPALPFAGHSAG
;
A
#
# COMPACT_ATOMS: atom_id res chain seq x y z
N PRO A 1 9.23 12.90 5.92
CA PRO A 1 8.90 13.58 7.20
C PRO A 1 10.20 14.09 7.79
N ASP A 2 10.18 15.14 8.60
CA ASP A 2 11.41 15.56 9.30
C ASP A 2 11.76 14.60 10.46
N GLN A 3 13.01 14.70 10.93
CA GLN A 3 13.54 13.87 12.01
C GLN A 3 12.74 14.04 13.30
N ALA A 4 12.45 15.29 13.70
CA ALA A 4 11.74 15.59 14.94
C ALA A 4 10.36 14.93 15.02
N ARG A 5 9.58 14.97 13.92
CA ARG A 5 8.28 14.29 13.84
C ARG A 5 8.41 12.76 13.95
N SER A 6 9.46 12.20 13.37
CA SER A 6 9.72 10.77 13.38
C SER A 6 10.13 10.29 14.79
N GLU A 7 11.01 11.03 15.45
CA GLU A 7 11.41 10.78 16.85
C GLU A 7 10.23 10.93 17.81
N ALA A 8 9.42 11.98 17.65
CA ALA A 8 8.23 12.19 18.46
C ALA A 8 7.22 11.03 18.30
N LEU A 9 7.01 10.53 17.07
CA LEU A 9 6.18 9.35 16.84
C LEU A 9 6.76 8.13 17.56
N PHE A 10 8.07 7.90 17.43
CA PHE A 10 8.73 6.75 18.05
C PHE A 10 8.68 6.79 19.58
N ALA A 11 8.86 7.97 20.19
CA ALA A 11 8.68 8.18 21.62
C ALA A 11 7.26 7.84 22.08
N ARG A 12 6.24 8.28 21.32
CA ARG A 12 4.84 7.98 21.62
C ARG A 12 4.51 6.50 21.47
N LEU A 13 5.05 5.82 20.47
CA LEU A 13 4.91 4.36 20.30
C LEU A 13 5.48 3.59 21.51
N LYS A 14 6.63 4.04 22.05
CA LYS A 14 7.22 3.46 23.26
C LYS A 14 6.38 3.69 24.52
N ALA A 15 5.58 4.77 24.56
CA ALA A 15 4.74 5.11 25.71
C ALA A 15 3.44 4.28 25.81
N GLY A 16 3.07 3.55 24.75
CA GLY A 16 1.92 2.64 24.77
C GLY A 16 0.98 2.83 23.56
N PHE A 17 -0.29 2.49 23.76
CA PHE A 17 -1.29 2.52 22.69
C PHE A 17 -1.40 3.90 22.04
N LEU A 18 -1.43 3.90 20.71
CA LEU A 18 -1.36 5.12 19.92
C LEU A 18 -2.12 4.94 18.61
N CYS A 19 -2.85 5.97 18.22
CA CYS A 19 -3.27 6.18 16.84
C CYS A 19 -2.73 7.53 16.37
N ALA A 20 -1.86 7.52 15.38
CA ALA A 20 -1.23 8.73 14.85
C ALA A 20 -1.03 8.62 13.34
N THR A 21 -0.84 9.77 12.68
CA THR A 21 -0.54 9.83 11.25
C THR A 21 0.83 10.45 11.04
N LEU A 22 1.66 9.82 10.22
CA LEU A 22 2.92 10.37 9.72
C LEU A 22 2.99 10.16 8.21
N SER A 23 3.19 11.24 7.44
CA SER A 23 3.34 11.17 5.98
C SER A 23 2.26 10.34 5.28
N ARG A 24 0.99 10.59 5.64
CA ARG A 24 -0.20 9.90 5.10
C ARG A 24 -0.28 8.40 5.41
N THR A 25 0.54 7.91 6.33
CA THR A 25 0.42 6.57 6.92
C THR A 25 -0.20 6.72 8.30
N VAL A 26 -1.28 6.00 8.56
CA VAL A 26 -1.85 5.84 9.90
C VAL A 26 -1.13 4.69 10.58
N ILE A 27 -0.60 4.96 11.75
CA ILE A 27 0.02 4.02 12.67
C ILE A 27 -0.98 3.80 13.81
N ASP A 28 -1.48 2.58 13.91
CA ASP A 28 -2.46 2.16 14.92
C ASP A 28 -1.84 1.04 15.75
N PHE A 29 -1.44 1.36 16.98
CA PHE A 29 -0.91 0.40 17.94
C PHE A 29 -2.05 -0.12 18.82
N ARG A 30 -2.31 -1.42 18.72
CA ARG A 30 -3.29 -2.17 19.50
C ARG A 30 -2.61 -3.30 20.26
N ARG A 31 -3.37 -3.97 21.13
CA ARG A 31 -2.89 -5.17 21.84
C ARG A 31 -2.41 -6.27 20.88
N ALA A 32 -3.02 -6.37 19.70
CA ALA A 32 -2.66 -7.34 18.67
C ALA A 32 -1.38 -6.97 17.88
N GLY A 33 -0.82 -5.78 18.06
CA GLY A 33 0.37 -5.32 17.35
C GLY A 33 0.26 -3.89 16.80
N ILE A 34 1.27 -3.50 16.03
CA ILE A 34 1.35 -2.21 15.35
C ILE A 34 0.92 -2.41 13.90
N PHE A 35 -0.07 -1.64 13.47
CA PHE A 35 -0.61 -1.71 12.12
C PHE A 35 -0.31 -0.43 11.37
N LEU A 36 0.21 -0.58 10.15
CA LEU A 36 0.46 0.53 9.23
C LEU A 36 -0.55 0.44 8.09
N ARG A 37 -1.24 1.55 7.81
CA ARG A 37 -2.13 1.64 6.65
C ARG A 37 -2.07 3.01 6.02
N ARG A 38 -2.39 3.08 4.73
CA ARG A 38 -2.56 4.35 4.02
C ARG A 38 -3.77 5.12 4.58
N GLU A 39 -3.62 6.44 4.78
CA GLU A 39 -4.72 7.36 5.07
C GLU A 39 -5.59 7.54 3.80
N MET A 40 -6.90 7.77 3.93
CA MET A 40 -7.75 8.04 2.75
C MET A 40 -7.46 9.39 2.08
N ARG A 41 -6.87 10.33 2.81
CA ARG A 41 -6.60 11.69 2.33
C ARG A 41 -5.55 11.69 1.22
N GLY A 42 -5.85 12.42 0.15
CA GLY A 42 -4.92 12.62 -0.97
C GLY A 42 -4.63 11.33 -1.74
N LEU A 43 -5.60 10.41 -1.81
CA LEU A 43 -5.58 9.34 -2.80
C LEU A 43 -5.93 9.89 -4.19
N PRO A 44 -5.48 9.26 -5.29
CA PRO A 44 -5.84 9.67 -6.64
C PRO A 44 -7.37 9.70 -6.83
N ALA A 45 -7.87 10.71 -7.55
CA ALA A 45 -9.27 10.73 -7.98
C ALA A 45 -9.52 9.65 -9.05
N ALA A 46 -10.79 9.36 -9.35
CA ALA A 46 -11.15 8.46 -10.42
C ALA A 46 -10.57 8.96 -11.76
N ALA A 47 -9.76 8.14 -12.42
CA ALA A 47 -9.10 8.51 -13.66
C ALA A 47 -8.92 7.31 -14.59
N ALA A 48 -8.90 7.60 -15.89
CA ALA A 48 -8.51 6.64 -16.91
C ALA A 48 -7.05 6.26 -16.69
N THR A 49 -6.82 5.00 -16.35
CA THR A 49 -5.50 4.45 -16.02
C THR A 49 -5.03 3.56 -17.15
N VAL A 50 -3.78 3.74 -17.56
CA VAL A 50 -3.10 2.93 -18.57
C VAL A 50 -2.18 1.92 -17.92
N ASP A 51 -1.71 0.95 -18.71
CA ASP A 51 -0.79 -0.08 -18.22
C ASP A 51 0.49 0.51 -17.60
N ALA A 52 1.05 -0.22 -16.63
CA ALA A 52 2.22 0.14 -15.83
C ALA A 52 2.11 1.45 -15.01
N THR A 53 0.91 2.04 -14.88
CA THR A 53 0.72 3.25 -14.06
C THR A 53 1.06 2.99 -12.60
N ILE A 54 1.85 3.89 -11.99
CA ILE A 54 2.11 3.87 -10.55
C ILE A 54 0.99 4.64 -9.84
N TRP A 55 0.10 3.91 -9.18
CA TRP A 55 -1.01 4.43 -8.41
C TRP A 55 -0.54 4.79 -7.00
N ASP A 56 -0.69 6.07 -6.64
CA ASP A 56 -0.37 6.69 -5.34
C ASP A 56 1.05 6.49 -4.77
N GLY A 57 1.94 5.82 -5.51
CA GLY A 57 3.30 5.48 -5.12
C GLY A 57 3.44 4.09 -4.48
N ARG A 58 2.34 3.38 -4.18
CA ARG A 58 2.37 2.05 -3.54
C ARG A 58 1.98 0.90 -4.44
N ARG A 59 1.27 1.17 -5.54
CA ARG A 59 0.77 0.12 -6.44
C ARG A 59 1.22 0.36 -7.86
N GLN A 60 1.69 -0.67 -8.55
CA GLN A 60 1.81 -0.66 -10.00
C GLN A 60 0.59 -1.37 -10.58
N ILE A 61 -0.11 -0.68 -11.48
CA ILE A 61 -1.29 -1.22 -12.16
C ILE A 61 -0.83 -1.92 -13.43
N THR A 62 -1.23 -3.18 -13.60
CA THR A 62 -1.03 -3.96 -14.83
C THR A 62 -2.38 -4.30 -15.44
N LEU A 63 -2.52 -4.05 -16.75
CA LEU A 63 -3.73 -4.28 -17.53
C LEU A 63 -3.48 -5.44 -18.52
N PRO A 64 -3.74 -6.70 -18.15
CA PRO A 64 -3.33 -7.87 -18.94
C PRO A 64 -3.97 -7.95 -20.34
N ASP A 65 -5.23 -7.53 -20.49
CA ASP A 65 -6.01 -7.68 -21.74
C ASP A 65 -6.61 -6.35 -22.27
N ALA A 66 -6.12 -5.20 -21.83
CA ALA A 66 -6.87 -3.96 -22.05
C ALA A 66 -6.53 -3.26 -23.37
N SER A 67 -7.42 -3.40 -24.35
CA SER A 67 -7.51 -2.54 -25.54
C SER A 67 -7.98 -1.10 -25.23
N GLY A 68 -8.01 -0.68 -23.96
CA GLY A 68 -8.45 0.66 -23.53
C GLY A 68 -8.19 0.95 -22.05
N ALA A 69 -8.14 2.23 -21.68
CA ALA A 69 -7.90 2.66 -20.30
C ALA A 69 -9.06 2.28 -19.36
N LEU A 70 -8.75 1.81 -18.16
CA LEU A 70 -9.75 1.51 -17.12
C LEU A 70 -9.93 2.69 -16.17
N LEU A 71 -11.16 2.97 -15.75
CA LEU A 71 -11.42 3.96 -14.69
C LEU A 71 -11.13 3.35 -13.33
N ILE A 72 -9.97 3.70 -12.77
CA ILE A 72 -9.53 3.25 -11.44
C ILE A 72 -9.70 4.40 -10.45
N ALA A 73 -10.26 4.10 -9.30
CA ALA A 73 -10.50 5.01 -8.18
C ALA A 73 -10.09 4.35 -6.86
N PRO A 74 -10.05 5.07 -5.73
CA PRO A 74 -9.97 4.43 -4.43
C PRO A 74 -11.17 3.50 -4.23
N PHE A 75 -10.93 2.30 -3.69
CA PHE A 75 -11.98 1.32 -3.44
C PHE A 75 -13.07 1.87 -2.51
N GLY A 76 -12.67 2.70 -1.54
CA GLY A 76 -13.57 3.49 -0.73
C GLY A 76 -14.15 2.74 0.48
N ALA A 77 -14.53 3.52 1.49
CA ALA A 77 -14.98 2.98 2.77
C ALA A 77 -16.31 2.22 2.68
N LEU A 78 -17.21 2.63 1.77
CA LEU A 78 -18.52 1.98 1.60
C LEU A 78 -18.38 0.59 1.00
N ALA A 79 -17.59 0.43 -0.07
CA ALA A 79 -17.33 -0.87 -0.67
C ALA A 79 -16.54 -1.77 0.29
N ALA A 80 -15.52 -1.24 0.98
CA ALA A 80 -14.74 -1.98 1.97
C ALA A 80 -15.60 -2.51 3.14
N LYS A 81 -16.64 -1.79 3.56
CA LYS A 81 -17.58 -2.25 4.59
C LYS A 81 -18.33 -3.53 4.21
N ARG A 82 -18.57 -3.74 2.92
CA ARG A 82 -19.33 -4.89 2.38
C ARG A 82 -18.47 -6.15 2.24
N LEU A 83 -17.15 -6.02 2.27
CA LEU A 83 -16.25 -7.17 2.19
C LEU A 83 -16.31 -8.01 3.47
N ALA A 84 -16.49 -9.33 3.28
CA ALA A 84 -16.22 -10.30 4.32
C ALA A 84 -14.72 -10.29 4.60
N VAL A 85 -14.33 -9.82 5.78
CA VAL A 85 -12.94 -9.90 6.23
C VAL A 85 -12.77 -11.17 7.06
N GLY A 86 -11.75 -11.96 6.72
CA GLY A 86 -11.44 -13.21 7.42
C GLY A 86 -11.12 -13.05 8.90
N ARG A 87 -11.12 -14.17 9.64
CA ARG A 87 -10.78 -14.26 11.08
C ARG A 87 -9.27 -14.31 11.33
N GLY A 88 -8.51 -13.50 10.59
CA GLY A 88 -7.07 -13.38 10.81
C GLY A 88 -6.75 -12.59 12.10
N GLU A 89 -5.46 -12.49 12.42
CA GLU A 89 -4.97 -11.71 13.57
C GLU A 89 -5.21 -10.19 13.42
N THR A 90 -5.33 -9.71 12.18
CA THR A 90 -5.61 -8.31 11.89
C THR A 90 -7.06 -7.94 12.21
N PRO A 91 -7.32 -6.94 13.06
CA PRO A 91 -8.67 -6.48 13.36
C PRO A 91 -9.46 -6.14 12.09
N PRO A 92 -10.72 -6.63 11.94
CA PRO A 92 -11.50 -6.41 10.73
C PRO A 92 -11.70 -4.93 10.37
N SER A 93 -11.80 -4.05 11.36
CA SER A 93 -11.90 -2.60 11.12
C SER A 93 -10.65 -2.03 10.46
N LEU A 94 -9.46 -2.51 10.82
CA LEU A 94 -8.19 -2.08 10.22
C LEU A 94 -8.04 -2.62 8.80
N MET A 95 -8.41 -3.89 8.57
CA MET A 95 -8.39 -4.47 7.24
C MET A 95 -9.30 -3.69 6.28
N ARG A 96 -10.55 -3.40 6.67
CA ARG A 96 -11.46 -2.60 5.84
C ARG A 96 -10.94 -1.18 5.61
N ALA A 97 -10.34 -0.56 6.62
CA ALA A 97 -9.74 0.77 6.48
C ALA A 97 -8.52 0.77 5.55
N ALA A 98 -7.73 -0.30 5.53
CA ALA A 98 -6.63 -0.47 4.57
C ALA A 98 -7.16 -0.70 3.15
N LEU A 99 -8.13 -1.62 2.98
CA LEU A 99 -8.76 -1.93 1.70
C LEU A 99 -9.45 -0.71 1.08
N ALA A 100 -10.06 0.16 1.87
CA ALA A 100 -10.68 1.39 1.37
C ALA A 100 -9.69 2.29 0.62
N ALA A 101 -8.40 2.22 0.96
CA ALA A 101 -7.34 3.00 0.36
C ALA A 101 -6.62 2.26 -0.78
N GLU A 102 -7.09 1.09 -1.20
CA GLU A 102 -6.55 0.33 -2.34
C GLU A 102 -7.20 0.77 -3.65
N PRO A 103 -6.56 0.54 -4.81
CA PRO A 103 -7.17 0.86 -6.10
C PRO A 103 -8.33 -0.12 -6.36
N GLY A 104 -9.40 0.41 -6.93
CA GLY A 104 -10.58 -0.35 -7.33
C GLY A 104 -11.15 0.15 -8.65
N LEU A 105 -11.75 -0.74 -9.43
CA LEU A 105 -12.48 -0.38 -10.64
C LEU A 105 -13.74 0.41 -10.28
N LEU A 106 -13.92 1.61 -10.86
CA LEU A 106 -15.03 2.50 -10.50
C LEU A 106 -16.41 1.81 -10.62
N GLN A 107 -16.65 1.09 -11.73
CA GLN A 107 -17.92 0.36 -11.91
C GLN A 107 -18.14 -0.72 -10.84
N ALA A 108 -17.09 -1.38 -10.36
CA ALA A 108 -17.20 -2.37 -9.29
C ALA A 108 -17.44 -1.71 -7.92
N VAL A 109 -16.88 -0.52 -7.70
CA VAL A 109 -17.13 0.31 -6.52
C VAL A 109 -18.58 0.80 -6.48
N GLU A 110 -19.13 1.21 -7.63
CA GLU A 110 -20.52 1.69 -7.77
C GLU A 110 -21.56 0.57 -7.73
N LYS A 111 -21.32 -0.56 -8.41
CA LYS A 111 -22.25 -1.71 -8.53
C LYS A 111 -22.19 -2.71 -7.38
N ALA A 112 -21.51 -2.41 -6.26
CA ALA A 112 -21.36 -3.32 -5.13
C ALA A 112 -22.68 -3.66 -4.40
N GLY A 113 -23.59 -4.40 -5.05
CA GLY A 113 -24.80 -5.03 -4.52
C GLY A 113 -24.64 -6.51 -4.22
N SER A 114 -23.52 -7.13 -4.61
CA SER A 114 -23.07 -8.45 -4.17
C SER A 114 -21.63 -8.35 -3.68
N ALA A 115 -21.26 -9.20 -2.72
CA ALA A 115 -19.91 -9.23 -2.15
C ALA A 115 -18.89 -9.39 -3.29
N PRO A 116 -17.98 -8.41 -3.50
CA PRO A 116 -16.99 -8.57 -4.55
C PRO A 116 -15.98 -9.65 -4.13
N ASP A 117 -15.81 -10.66 -4.99
CA ASP A 117 -14.69 -11.60 -4.93
C ASP A 117 -13.41 -10.82 -5.28
N TRP A 118 -12.83 -10.16 -4.29
CA TRP A 118 -11.49 -9.60 -4.37
C TRP A 118 -10.48 -10.77 -4.29
N PRO A 119 -9.50 -10.93 -5.21
CA PRO A 119 -9.02 -9.99 -6.22
C PRO A 119 -9.28 -10.39 -7.69
N THR A 120 -10.09 -11.41 -7.96
CA THR A 120 -10.05 -12.13 -9.24
C THR A 120 -10.71 -11.39 -10.42
N SER A 121 -11.56 -10.39 -10.17
CA SER A 121 -12.42 -9.79 -11.23
C SER A 121 -12.35 -8.26 -11.32
N GLN A 122 -11.17 -7.66 -11.16
CA GLN A 122 -10.97 -6.21 -11.34
C GLN A 122 -10.63 -5.80 -12.78
N GLY A 123 -10.27 -6.76 -13.65
CA GLY A 123 -9.74 -6.47 -15.00
C GLY A 123 -8.33 -5.86 -15.01
N PHE A 124 -7.73 -5.68 -13.83
CA PHE A 124 -6.35 -5.23 -13.64
C PHE A 124 -5.72 -5.92 -12.42
N ALA A 125 -4.39 -5.94 -12.38
CA ALA A 125 -3.61 -6.32 -11.20
C ALA A 125 -3.00 -5.08 -10.55
N ALA A 126 -2.96 -5.04 -9.21
CA ALA A 126 -2.29 -4.00 -8.44
C ALA A 126 -1.17 -4.61 -7.58
N SER A 127 0.03 -4.67 -8.13
CA SER A 127 1.20 -5.22 -7.43
C SER A 127 1.82 -4.17 -6.49
N PRO A 128 2.42 -4.56 -5.36
CA PRO A 128 3.14 -3.63 -4.50
C PRO A 128 4.31 -2.97 -5.24
N PHE A 129 4.43 -1.65 -5.14
CA PHE A 129 5.50 -0.84 -5.70
C PHE A 129 6.24 -0.12 -4.57
N VAL A 130 7.53 -0.41 -4.42
CA VAL A 130 8.32 0.07 -3.28
C VAL A 130 8.97 1.43 -3.60
N ALA A 131 8.18 2.51 -3.71
CA ALA A 131 8.74 3.85 -3.91
C ALA A 131 9.45 4.37 -2.63
N PRO A 132 10.55 5.15 -2.76
CA PRO A 132 11.22 5.56 -4.00
C PRO A 132 12.17 4.50 -4.58
N PHE A 133 12.50 3.45 -3.83
CA PHE A 133 13.52 2.45 -4.15
C PHE A 133 13.31 1.74 -5.50
N ALA A 134 12.05 1.52 -5.89
CA ALA A 134 11.71 0.93 -7.19
C ALA A 134 12.03 1.85 -8.39
N ARG A 135 12.26 3.15 -8.17
CA ARG A 135 12.72 4.09 -9.20
C ARG A 135 14.22 4.33 -9.14
N PHE A 136 14.75 4.46 -7.93
CA PHE A 136 16.17 4.70 -7.69
C PHE A 136 16.55 4.09 -6.34
N LEU A 137 17.48 3.14 -6.36
CA LEU A 137 17.95 2.45 -5.17
C LEU A 137 19.48 2.60 -5.06
N PRO A 138 19.98 3.57 -4.28
CA PRO A 138 21.40 3.64 -4.01
C PRO A 138 21.83 2.46 -3.13
N SER A 139 23.10 2.06 -3.21
CA SER A 139 23.61 0.87 -2.52
C SER A 139 23.43 0.91 -1.00
N PHE A 140 23.56 2.10 -0.39
CA PHE A 140 23.36 2.29 1.05
C PHE A 140 21.91 2.08 1.50
N ASP A 141 20.92 2.23 0.60
CA ASP A 141 19.50 2.02 0.88
C ASP A 141 19.04 0.57 0.60
N LEU A 142 19.92 -0.32 0.13
CA LEU A 142 19.53 -1.68 -0.26
C LEU A 142 18.92 -2.48 0.90
N ALA A 143 19.50 -2.38 2.10
CA ALA A 143 18.99 -3.07 3.27
C ALA A 143 17.57 -2.59 3.68
N PRO A 144 17.31 -1.28 3.86
CA PRO A 144 15.95 -0.82 4.15
C PRO A 144 14.98 -1.11 3.00
N ALA A 145 15.40 -1.02 1.74
CA ALA A 145 14.55 -1.34 0.60
C ALA A 145 14.07 -2.79 0.60
N ARG A 146 14.98 -3.74 0.88
CA ARG A 146 14.64 -5.17 1.02
C ARG A 146 13.69 -5.45 2.17
N ALA A 147 13.90 -4.81 3.32
CA ALA A 147 13.02 -4.96 4.47
C ALA A 147 11.60 -4.47 4.14
N VAL A 148 11.46 -3.31 3.49
CA VAL A 148 10.15 -2.80 3.06
C VAL A 148 9.51 -3.72 2.02
N ALA A 149 10.26 -4.20 1.04
CA ALA A 149 9.76 -5.13 0.03
C ALA A 149 9.20 -6.41 0.68
N GLY A 150 9.91 -6.98 1.64
CA GLY A 150 9.45 -8.15 2.40
C GLY A 150 8.18 -7.88 3.21
N LEU A 151 8.09 -6.72 3.88
CA LEU A 151 6.92 -6.34 4.67
C LEU A 151 5.64 -6.18 3.84
N ILE A 152 5.75 -5.66 2.62
CA ILE A 152 4.59 -5.41 1.76
C ILE A 152 4.34 -6.52 0.72
N GLY A 153 5.17 -7.56 0.71
CA GLY A 153 5.10 -8.65 -0.27
C GLY A 153 5.44 -8.22 -1.71
N ALA A 154 6.34 -7.24 -1.87
CA ALA A 154 6.81 -6.82 -3.19
C ALA A 154 7.85 -7.80 -3.77
N ALA A 155 8.09 -7.71 -5.08
CA ALA A 155 9.20 -8.42 -5.71
C ALA A 155 10.54 -8.01 -5.08
N PRO A 156 11.49 -8.95 -4.93
CA PRO A 156 12.81 -8.64 -4.37
C PRO A 156 13.61 -7.75 -5.33
N PHE A 157 14.42 -6.85 -4.76
CA PHE A 157 15.37 -6.05 -5.53
C PHE A 157 16.53 -6.90 -6.05
N PRO A 158 17.09 -6.56 -7.23
CA PRO A 158 18.28 -7.24 -7.74
C PRO A 158 19.45 -7.13 -6.77
N ALA A 159 20.40 -8.06 -6.88
CA ALA A 159 21.67 -7.96 -6.18
C ALA A 159 22.45 -6.72 -6.63
N LEU A 160 23.41 -6.27 -5.82
CA LEU A 160 24.33 -5.21 -6.25
C LEU A 160 25.08 -5.69 -7.50
N PRO A 161 25.24 -4.82 -8.51
CA PRO A 161 25.95 -5.18 -9.73
C PRO A 161 27.42 -5.54 -9.47
N PHE A 162 27.98 -5.08 -8.36
CA PHE A 162 29.35 -5.36 -7.96
C PHE A 162 29.42 -5.83 -6.50
N ALA A 163 30.19 -6.88 -6.26
CA ALA A 163 30.53 -7.33 -4.92
C ALA A 163 31.88 -6.72 -4.51
N GLY A 164 31.93 -6.00 -3.38
CA GLY A 164 33.19 -5.78 -2.65
C GLY A 164 34.00 -4.50 -2.93
N HIS A 165 33.40 -3.32 -3.08
CA HIS A 165 34.16 -2.06 -3.23
C HIS A 165 34.66 -1.42 -1.92
N SER A 166 34.49 -2.07 -0.78
CA SER A 166 35.01 -1.57 0.51
C SER A 166 36.43 -2.05 0.82
N ALA A 167 37.13 -2.63 -0.17
CA ALA A 167 38.55 -2.96 -0.08
C ALA A 167 39.35 -1.90 -0.85
N GLY A 168 39.57 -0.75 -0.22
CA GLY A 168 40.39 0.35 -0.73
C GLY A 168 40.84 1.23 0.41
#